data_AF-A0A840HVE3-F1
#
_entry.id   AF-A0A840HVE3-F1
#
_cell.length_a   1.000
_cell.length_b   1.000
_cell.length_c   1.000
_cell.angle_alpha   90.00
_cell.angle_beta   90.00
_cell.angle_gamma   90.00
#
_symmetry.space_group_name_H-M   'P 1'
#
loop_
_entity.id
_entity.type
_entity.pdbx_description
1 polymer ?
#
loop_
_entity_poly.entity_id
_entity_poly.type
_entity_poly.pdbx_seq_one_letter_code
_entity_poly.pdbx_strand_id
1 'polypeptide(L)' 'MEGTTKAGFVYLMANRRNGTLYLGVTNHLVARAYQHRKWPDQRLHPGTWLQIAGLVRAL' A
#
# COMPACT_ATOMS: atom_id res chain seq x y z
N MET A 1 -16.84 27.75 4.24
CA MET A 1 -15.80 27.05 3.46
C MET A 1 -16.46 25.87 2.80
N GLU A 2 -16.62 25.90 1.48
CA GLU A 2 -17.23 24.80 0.74
C GLU A 2 -16.23 23.64 0.66
N GLY A 3 -16.57 22.51 1.29
CA GLY A 3 -15.71 21.33 1.31
C GLY A 3 -15.96 20.49 0.06
N THR A 4 -15.18 20.67 -1.01
CA THR A 4 -15.25 19.77 -2.17
C THR A 4 -14.86 18.36 -1.74
N THR A 5 -15.81 17.43 -1.78
CA THR A 5 -15.54 16.00 -1.53
C THR A 5 -14.58 15.49 -2.61
N LYS A 6 -13.35 15.14 -2.23
CA LYS A 6 -12.37 14.55 -3.17
C LYS A 6 -12.69 13.07 -3.37
N ALA A 7 -12.75 12.64 -4.64
CA ALA A 7 -12.91 11.23 -4.98
C ALA A 7 -11.72 10.40 -4.47
N GLY A 8 -12.03 9.20 -3.95
CA GLY A 8 -11.04 8.21 -3.51
C GLY A 8 -10.92 7.06 -4.51
N PHE A 9 -9.80 6.34 -4.45
CA PHE A 9 -9.50 5.16 -5.23
C PHE A 9 -9.39 3.95 -4.32
N VAL A 10 -10.00 2.84 -4.73
CA VAL A 10 -9.72 1.49 -4.23
C VAL A 10 -8.74 0.84 -5.22
N TYR A 11 -7.66 0.22 -4.74
CA TYR A 11 -6.63 -0.33 -5.62
C TYR A 11 -6.14 -1.71 -5.18
N LEU A 12 -5.78 -2.53 -6.18
CA LEU A 12 -5.04 -3.77 -6.04
C LEU A 12 -3.63 -3.59 -6.63
N MET A 13 -2.59 -3.99 -5.89
CA MET A 13 -1.20 -3.92 -6.36
C MET A 13 -0.52 -5.27 -6.15
N ALA A 14 0.06 -5.83 -7.22
CA ALA A 14 0.78 -7.10 -7.16
C ALA A 14 2.29 -6.89 -7.23
N ASN A 15 3.04 -7.57 -6.36
CA ASN A 15 4.50 -7.64 -6.45
C ASN A 15 4.93 -8.92 -7.19
N ARG A 16 5.51 -8.75 -8.39
CA ARG A 16 5.99 -9.86 -9.23
C ARG A 16 7.01 -10.76 -8.53
N ARG A 17 7.86 -10.22 -7.65
CA ARG A 17 8.98 -10.96 -7.03
C ARG A 17 8.53 -11.89 -5.89
N ASN A 18 7.51 -11.47 -5.13
CA ASN A 18 7.08 -12.15 -3.91
C ASN A 18 5.63 -12.66 -3.98
N GLY A 19 4.94 -12.48 -5.11
CA GLY A 19 3.55 -12.89 -5.29
C GLY A 19 2.54 -12.18 -4.39
N THR A 20 2.96 -11.16 -3.64
CA THR A 20 2.09 -10.47 -2.67
C THR A 20 1.11 -9.57 -3.39
N LEU A 21 -0.17 -9.69 -3.03
CA LEU A 21 -1.25 -8.83 -3.49
C LEU A 21 -1.66 -7.88 -2.35
N TYR A 22 -1.63 -6.58 -2.62
CA TYR A 22 -2.03 -5.52 -1.69
C TYR A 22 -3.37 -4.94 -2.09
N LEU A 23 -4.28 -4.78 -1.14
CA LEU A 23 -5.53 -4.04 -1.28
C LEU A 23 -5.47 -2.77 -0.43
N GLY A 24 -5.87 -1.62 -0.99
CA GLY A 24 -5.85 -0.37 -0.25
C GLY A 24 -6.76 0.71 -0.81
N VAL A 25 -6.89 1.79 -0.03
CA VAL A 25 -7.65 2.99 -0.41
C VAL A 25 -6.76 4.23 -0.34
N THR A 26 -6.92 5.16 -1.28
CA THR A 26 -6.16 6.41 -1.31
C THR A 26 -6.86 7.49 -2.12
N ASN A 27 -6.61 8.75 -1.83
CA ASN A 27 -6.97 9.88 -2.69
C ASN A 27 -5.87 10.22 -3.72
N HIS A 28 -4.72 9.52 -3.69
CA HIS A 28 -3.56 9.81 -4.55
C HIS A 28 -2.78 8.53 -4.93
N LEU A 29 -3.26 7.83 -5.95
CA LEU A 29 -2.74 6.52 -6.38
C LEU A 29 -1.25 6.53 -6.77
N VAL A 30 -0.80 7.56 -7.50
CA VAL A 30 0.59 7.65 -7.99
C VAL A 30 1.60 7.74 -6.83
N ALA A 31 1.30 8.53 -5.81
CA ALA A 31 2.14 8.66 -4.62
C ALA A 31 2.25 7.32 -3.87
N ARG A 32 1.15 6.56 -3.76
CA ARG A 32 1.15 5.20 -3.18
C ARG A 32 2.03 4.24 -3.98
N ALA A 33 1.92 4.24 -5.30
CA ALA A 33 2.76 3.39 -6.14
C ALA A 33 4.26 3.69 -5.97
N TYR A 34 4.64 4.97 -5.90
CA TYR A 34 6.02 5.38 -5.65
C TYR A 34 6.50 4.95 -4.26
N GLN A 35 5.71 5.17 -3.21
CA GLN A 35 6.05 4.76 -1.84
C GLN A 35 6.27 3.24 -1.73
N HIS A 36 5.39 2.43 -2.33
CA HIS A 36 5.54 0.97 -2.36
C HIS A 36 6.78 0.51 -3.13
N ARG A 37 7.16 1.22 -4.20
CA ARG A 37 8.37 0.92 -4.99
C ARG A 37 9.66 1.38 -4.31
N LYS A 38 9.64 2.50 -3.58
CA LYS A 38 10.82 3.12 -2.95
C LYS A 38 11.18 2.46 -1.61
N TRP A 39 10.25 1.77 -0.95
CA TRP A 39 10.54 1.09 0.30
C TRP A 39 11.66 0.05 0.09
N PRO A 40 12.81 0.15 0.77
CA PRO A 40 13.93 -0.76 0.57
C PRO A 40 13.52 -2.20 0.87
N ASP A 41 14.12 -3.13 0.12
CA ASP A 41 13.91 -4.57 0.15
C ASP A 41 13.52 -5.07 1.55
N GLN A 42 12.32 -5.65 1.68
CA GLN A 42 11.74 -6.14 2.94
C GLN A 42 12.56 -7.25 3.62
N ARG A 43 13.67 -7.69 3.02
CA ARG A 43 14.54 -8.75 3.55
C ARG A 43 15.48 -8.26 4.64
N LEU A 44 15.70 -6.94 4.78
CA LEU A 44 16.76 -6.43 5.67
C LEU A 44 16.33 -6.01 7.09
N HIS A 45 15.04 -5.95 7.45
CA HIS A 45 14.64 -5.48 8.80
C HIS A 45 13.29 -6.07 9.28
N PRO A 46 13.24 -6.94 10.30
CA PRO A 46 12.00 -7.29 11.01
C PRO A 46 11.74 -6.21 12.07
N GLY A 47 11.16 -5.08 11.67
CA GLY A 47 10.87 -4.01 12.62
C GLY A 47 10.16 -2.83 11.97
N THR A 48 8.89 -2.67 12.35
CA THR A 48 8.12 -1.41 12.29
C THR A 48 7.46 -1.05 10.95
N TRP A 49 6.41 -1.78 10.52
CA TRP A 49 5.41 -1.23 9.57
C TRP A 49 3.96 -1.57 9.97
N LEU A 50 3.57 -1.09 11.16
CA LEU A 50 2.17 -0.86 11.48
C LEU A 50 1.74 0.41 10.74
N GLN A 51 1.11 0.26 9.58
CA GLN A 51 0.06 1.21 9.18
C GLN A 51 -0.95 0.63 8.19
N ILE A 52 -0.63 -0.33 7.32
CA ILE A 52 -1.63 -1.03 6.47
C ILE A 52 -1.14 -2.44 6.07
N ALA A 53 -0.86 -3.30 7.04
CA ALA A 53 -0.66 -4.73 6.81
C ALA A 53 -1.49 -5.53 7.83
N GLY A 54 -2.73 -5.09 8.06
CA GLY A 54 -3.72 -5.90 8.74
C GLY A 54 -4.43 -6.77 7.70
N LEU A 55 -4.39 -8.09 7.90
CA LEU A 55 -5.06 -9.13 7.12
C LEU A 55 -4.50 -9.26 5.69
N VAL A 56 -3.65 -10.22 5.33
CA VAL A 56 -3.76 -11.67 5.55
C VAL A 56 -2.39 -12.25 5.16
N ARG A 57 -1.54 -12.58 6.14
CA ARG A 57 -0.82 -13.87 6.05
C ARG A 57 -1.77 -14.90 6.63
N ALA A 58 -2.82 -15.26 5.91
CA ALA A 58 -3.56 -16.49 6.20
C ALA A 58 -2.86 -17.57 5.41
N LEU A 59 -2.40 -18.57 6.17
CA LEU A 59 -2.21 -19.96 5.77
C LEU A 59 -1.23 -20.21 4.61
#